data_AF-A0A3C1CGU2-F1
#
_entry.id   AF-A0A3C1CGU2-F1
#
_cell.length_a   1.000
_cell.length_b   1.000
_cell.length_c   1.000
_cell.angle_alpha   90.00
_cell.angle_beta   90.00
_cell.angle_gamma   90.00
#
_symmetry.space_group_name_H-M   'P 1'
#
loop_
_entity.id
_entity.type
_entity.pdbx_description
1 polymer ?
#
loop_
_entity_poly.entity_id
_entity_poly.type
_entity_poly.pdbx_seq_one_letter_code
_entity_poly.pdbx_strand_id
1 'polypeptide(L)' 'MANIKSQIKRNRQNERRRLRNKSVRSEMRTRTKRAVAATEAGDEGAPVLLQAAIRRIDSAAAKGVIHK' A
#
# COMPACT_ATOMS: atom_id res chain seq x y z
N MET A 1 -21.86 7.67 17.50
CA MET A 1 -22.85 7.82 16.41
C MET A 1 -22.68 9.23 15.83
N ALA A 2 -22.65 9.40 14.51
CA ALA A 2 -22.58 10.74 13.92
C ALA A 2 -24.00 11.26 13.70
N ASN A 3 -24.40 12.32 14.40
CA ASN A 3 -25.77 12.83 14.35
C ASN A 3 -25.97 13.88 13.24
N ILE A 4 -24.88 14.46 12.73
CA ILE A 4 -24.90 15.44 11.65
C ILE A 4 -24.83 14.72 10.30
N LYS A 5 -25.72 15.06 9.36
CA LYS A 5 -25.79 14.43 8.02
C LYS A 5 -24.46 14.46 7.27
N SER A 6 -23.74 15.58 7.34
CA SER A 6 -22.41 15.74 6.73
C SER A 6 -21.38 14.76 7.33
N GLN A 7 -21.43 14.55 8.64
CA GLN A 7 -20.53 13.64 9.36
C GLN A 7 -20.83 12.18 9.02
N ILE A 8 -22.10 11.78 8.90
CA ILE A 8 -22.49 10.45 8.42
C ILE A 8 -21.92 10.20 7.00
N LYS A 9 -21.97 11.21 6.12
CA LYS A 9 -21.36 11.14 4.78
C LYS A 9 -19.84 11.00 4.87
N ARG A 10 -19.16 11.78 5.72
CA ARG A 10 -17.70 11.67 5.93
C ARG A 10 -17.29 10.31 6.45
N ASN A 11 -18.00 9.74 7.42
CA ASN A 11 -17.71 8.40 7.93
C ASN A 11 -17.76 7.33 6.83
N ARG A 12 -18.80 7.36 5.97
CA ARG A 12 -18.90 6.46 4.81
C ARG A 12 -17.74 6.61 3.83
N GLN A 13 -17.33 7.85 3.54
CA GLN A 13 -16.21 8.13 2.64
C GLN A 13 -14.87 7.68 3.24
N ASN A 14 -14.66 7.94 4.53
CA ASN A 14 -13.45 7.57 5.25
C ASN A 14 -13.28 6.05 5.29
N GLU A 15 -14.36 5.30 5.52
CA GLU A 15 -14.30 3.85 5.54
C GLU A 15 -13.84 3.27 4.19
N ARG A 16 -14.43 3.75 3.09
CA ARG A 16 -14.03 3.35 1.73
C ARG A 16 -12.55 3.64 1.47
N ARG A 17 -12.07 4.83 1.85
CA ARG A 17 -10.66 5.23 1.73
C ARG A 17 -9.75 4.36 2.61
N ARG A 18 -10.18 4.06 3.84
CA ARG A 18 -9.45 3.21 4.80
C ARG A 18 -9.22 1.83 4.24
N LEU A 19 -10.27 1.16 3.74
CA LEU A 19 -10.17 -0.19 3.18
C LEU A 19 -9.25 -0.23 1.96
N ARG A 20 -9.39 0.73 1.02
CA ARG A 20 -8.51 0.87 -0.14
C ARG A 20 -7.04 1.03 0.28
N ASN A 21 -6.77 1.96 1.20
CA ASN A 21 -5.41 2.26 1.63
C ASN A 21 -4.80 1.12 2.45
N LYS A 22 -5.61 0.39 3.23
CA LYS A 22 -5.18 -0.82 3.96
C LYS A 22 -4.67 -1.89 3.00
N SER A 23 -5.42 -2.20 1.94
CA SER A 23 -5.01 -3.16 0.91
C SER A 23 -3.70 -2.74 0.24
N VAL A 24 -3.59 -1.48 -0.19
CA VAL A 24 -2.38 -0.95 -0.84
C VAL A 24 -1.15 -1.06 0.08
N ARG A 25 -1.27 -0.65 1.35
CA ARG A 25 -0.14 -0.74 2.31
C ARG A 25 0.26 -2.19 2.59
N SER A 26 -0.71 -3.08 2.71
CA SER A 26 -0.44 -4.51 2.94
C SER A 26 0.34 -5.11 1.78
N GLU A 27 -0.15 -4.91 0.56
CA GLU A 27 0.49 -5.42 -0.67
C GLU A 27 1.91 -4.87 -0.83
N MET A 28 2.09 -3.57 -0.61
CA MET A 28 3.41 -2.92 -0.65
C MET A 28 4.39 -3.59 0.34
N ARG A 29 4.00 -3.70 1.62
CA ARG A 29 4.84 -4.34 2.65
C ARG A 29 5.18 -5.79 2.30
N THR A 30 4.22 -6.55 1.78
CA THR A 30 4.45 -7.93 1.36
C THR A 30 5.46 -8.02 0.23
N ARG A 31 5.35 -7.17 -0.80
CA ARG A 31 6.32 -7.15 -1.91
C ARG A 31 7.71 -6.73 -1.45
N THR A 32 7.82 -5.72 -0.61
CA THR A 32 9.11 -5.30 -0.02
C THR A 32 9.74 -6.45 0.76
N LYS A 33 8.98 -7.13 1.63
CA LYS A 33 9.51 -8.27 2.40
C LYS A 33 10.01 -9.41 1.49
N ARG A 34 9.26 -9.72 0.42
CA ARG A 34 9.66 -10.76 -0.55
C ARG A 34 10.94 -10.38 -1.31
N ALA A 35 11.06 -9.13 -1.72
CA ALA A 35 12.26 -8.65 -2.41
C ALA A 35 13.50 -8.71 -1.51
N VAL A 36 13.37 -8.29 -0.25
CA VAL A 36 14.46 -8.40 0.74
C VAL A 36 14.86 -9.85 0.96
N ALA A 37 13.90 -10.74 1.24
CA ALA A 37 14.18 -12.15 1.46
C ALA A 37 14.85 -12.84 0.25
N ALA A 38 14.39 -12.55 -0.98
CA ALA A 38 14.99 -13.09 -2.19
C ALA A 38 16.43 -12.57 -2.41
N THR A 39 16.68 -11.31 -2.04
CA THR A 39 18.02 -10.71 -2.13
C THR A 39 18.97 -11.34 -1.11
N GLU A 40 18.51 -11.56 0.12
CA GLU A 40 19.28 -12.25 1.17
C GLU A 40 19.57 -13.71 0.83
N ALA A 41 18.64 -14.38 0.15
CA ALA A 41 18.79 -15.76 -0.30
C ALA A 41 19.69 -15.92 -1.54
N GLY A 42 20.03 -14.83 -2.23
CA GLY A 42 20.81 -14.89 -3.48
C GLY A 42 20.02 -15.43 -4.68
N ASP A 43 18.69 -15.32 -4.65
CA ASP A 43 17.83 -15.81 -5.74
C ASP A 43 18.05 -15.02 -7.04
N GLU A 44 18.17 -15.70 -8.18
CA GLU A 44 18.28 -15.06 -9.51
C GLU A 44 17.05 -14.19 -9.85
N GLY A 45 15.90 -14.48 -9.23
CA GLY A 45 14.65 -13.72 -9.38
C GLY A 45 14.59 -12.44 -8.54
N ALA A 46 15.55 -12.18 -7.65
CA ALA A 46 15.56 -11.03 -6.77
C ALA A 46 15.44 -9.67 -7.50
N PRO A 47 16.11 -9.43 -8.65
CA PRO A 47 16.00 -8.16 -9.38
C PRO A 47 14.56 -7.86 -9.86
N VAL A 48 13.84 -8.88 -10.31
CA VAL A 48 12.45 -8.73 -10.79
C VAL A 48 11.51 -8.40 -9.63
N LEU A 49 11.67 -9.09 -8.50
CA LEU A 49 10.90 -8.83 -7.28
C LEU A 49 11.17 -7.43 -6.72
N LEU A 50 12.42 -6.98 -6.77
CA LEU A 50 12.83 -5.65 -6.37
C LEU A 50 12.18 -4.58 -7.24
N GLN A 51 12.25 -4.70 -8.57
CA GLN A 51 11.59 -3.75 -9.48
C GLN A 51 10.07 -3.69 -9.25
N ALA A 52 9.42 -4.83 -9.02
CA ALA A 52 7.99 -4.89 -8.72
C ALA A 52 7.64 -4.21 -7.38
N ALA A 53 8.51 -4.33 -6.38
CA ALA A 53 8.36 -3.66 -5.09
C ALA A 53 8.51 -2.13 -5.24
N ILE A 54 9.56 -1.66 -5.92
CA ILE A 54 9.82 -0.23 -6.19
C ILE A 54 8.63 0.40 -6.91
N ARG A 55 8.20 -0.19 -8.02
CA ARG A 55 7.04 0.29 -8.80
C ARG A 55 5.79 0.42 -7.93
N ARG A 56 5.59 -0.51 -6.97
CA ARG A 56 4.43 -0.47 -6.09
C ARG A 56 4.52 0.65 -5.06
N ILE A 57 5.71 0.92 -4.52
CA ILE A 57 5.99 2.02 -3.58
C ILE A 57 5.72 3.36 -4.28
N ASP A 58 6.28 3.58 -5.47
CA ASP A 58 6.09 4.82 -6.22
C ASP A 58 4.62 5.06 -6.55
N SER A 59 3.92 4.00 -6.97
CA SER A 59 2.49 4.07 -7.23
C SER A 59 1.67 4.39 -5.97
N ALA A 60 2.11 3.95 -4.79
CA ALA A 60 1.45 4.26 -3.52
C ALA A 60 1.69 5.72 -3.11
N ALA A 61 2.89 6.24 -3.34
CA ALA A 61 3.23 7.65 -3.10
C ALA A 61 2.48 8.58 -4.05
N ALA A 62 2.44 8.27 -5.35
CA ALA A 62 1.69 9.03 -6.35
C ALA A 62 0.18 9.09 -6.05
N LYS A 63 -0.38 8.03 -5.45
CA LYS A 63 -1.79 7.97 -5.03
C LYS A 63 -2.06 8.56 -3.63
N GLY A 64 -1.05 9.14 -2.99
CA GLY A 64 -1.16 9.76 -1.66
C GLY A 64 -1.45 8.78 -0.53
N VAL A 65 -1.12 7.49 -0.70
CA VAL A 65 -1.31 6.47 0.34
C VAL A 65 -0.16 6.53 1.37
N ILE A 66 1.02 6.89 0.90
CA ILE A 66 2.23 7.21 1.67
C ILE A 66 2.74 8.60 1.24
N HIS A 67 3.52 9.25 2.11
CA HIS A 67 4.22 10.48 1.76
C HIS A 67 5.36 10.18 0.78
N LYS A 68 5.74 11.17 -0.03
CA LYS A 68 6.90 11.10 -0.92
C LYS A 68 8.21 11.28 -0.17
#